data_AF-A0A163D5R4-F1
#
_entry.id   AF-A0A163D5R4-F1
#
_cell.length_a   1.000
_cell.length_b   1.000
_cell.length_c   1.000
_cell.angle_alpha   90.00
_cell.angle_beta   90.00
_cell.angle_gamma   90.00
#
_symmetry.space_group_name_H-M   'P 1'
#
loop_
_entity.id
_entity.type
_entity.pdbx_description
1 polymer ?
#
loop_
_entity_poly.entity_id
_entity_poly.type
_entity_poly.pdbx_seq_one_letter_code
_entity_poly.pdbx_strand_id
1 'polypeptide(L)'
;MADAPYLIALALLEQNGKRALPLSGKSQSLPPSNADIGGQQARLAMPSDDGMALALELLLRIWQRTDDGPLNRAVGANSFLLVELPIERLPEDLPAIKAAWIQSGDFSSFLLDLKKIADRGWTLEFAKYQPVSFKAW
;
A
#
# COMPACT_ATOMS: atom_id res chain seq x y z
N MET A 1 1.45 19.39 -18.15
CA MET A 1 1.15 19.28 -16.70
C MET A 1 1.65 17.92 -16.29
N ALA A 2 2.48 17.82 -15.24
CA ALA A 2 2.87 16.50 -14.74
C ALA A 2 1.61 15.87 -14.12
N ASP A 3 1.21 14.69 -14.60
CA ASP A 3 0.10 13.96 -13.99
C ASP A 3 0.43 13.69 -12.52
N ALA A 4 -0.55 13.94 -11.65
CA ALA A 4 -0.37 13.68 -10.22
C ALA A 4 -0.20 12.17 -10.01
N PRO A 5 0.77 11.73 -9.19
CA PRO A 5 1.01 10.31 -8.97
C PRO A 5 -0.23 9.63 -8.37
N TYR A 6 -0.46 8.37 -8.75
CA TYR A 6 -1.61 7.61 -8.29
C TYR A 6 -1.25 6.85 -7.01
N LEU A 7 -2.08 6.99 -5.97
CA LEU A 7 -1.89 6.31 -4.69
C LEU A 7 -2.62 4.97 -4.71
N ILE A 8 -1.92 3.91 -4.31
CA ILE A 8 -2.50 2.57 -4.09
C ILE A 8 -2.19 2.10 -2.67
N ALA A 9 -3.22 1.82 -1.89
CA ALA A 9 -3.11 1.01 -0.68
C ALA A 9 -3.41 -0.44 -1.03
N LEU A 10 -2.62 -1.38 -0.51
CA LEU A 10 -2.82 -2.81 -0.73
C LEU A 10 -2.53 -3.62 0.52
N ALA A 11 -3.19 -4.77 0.66
CA ALA A 11 -2.93 -5.69 1.76
C ALA A 11 -2.77 -7.15 1.29
N LEU A 12 -1.75 -7.83 1.80
CA LEU A 12 -1.41 -9.23 1.52
C LEU A 12 -2.07 -10.11 2.59
N LEU A 13 -3.21 -10.72 2.27
CA LEU A 13 -4.05 -11.42 3.23
C LEU A 13 -4.25 -12.88 2.85
N GLU A 14 -4.62 -13.67 3.83
CA GLU A 14 -5.18 -15.00 3.65
C GLU A 14 -6.55 -15.08 4.35
N GLN A 15 -7.54 -15.61 3.65
CA GLN A 15 -8.88 -15.82 4.18
C GLN A 15 -9.39 -17.17 3.70
N ASN A 16 -9.85 -18.02 4.62
CA ASN A 16 -10.35 -19.36 4.31
C ASN A 16 -9.37 -20.21 3.48
N GLY A 17 -8.07 -20.12 3.78
CA GLY A 17 -6.99 -20.85 3.09
C GLY A 17 -6.68 -20.32 1.68
N LYS A 18 -7.23 -19.17 1.27
CA LYS A 18 -6.98 -18.52 -0.02
C LYS A 18 -6.29 -17.19 0.17
N ARG A 19 -5.24 -16.94 -0.62
CA ARG A 19 -4.58 -15.64 -0.69
C ARG A 19 -5.49 -14.61 -1.35
N ALA A 20 -5.48 -13.40 -0.80
CA ALA A 20 -6.20 -12.26 -1.32
C ALA A 20 -5.29 -11.02 -1.31
N LEU A 21 -5.52 -10.14 -2.28
CA LEU A 21 -4.87 -8.83 -2.37
C LEU A 21 -5.94 -7.74 -2.54
N PRO A 22 -6.70 -7.38 -1.49
CA PRO A 22 -7.53 -6.19 -1.53
C PRO A 22 -6.66 -4.96 -1.75
N LEU A 23 -7.14 -4.06 -2.60
CA LEU A 23 -6.48 -2.82 -2.95
C LEU A 23 -7.50 -1.71 -3.12
N SER A 24 -7.09 -0.49 -2.80
CA SER A 24 -7.85 0.75 -2.99
C SER A 24 -6.94 1.77 -3.64
N GLY A 25 -7.47 2.55 -4.57
CA GLY A 25 -6.68 3.52 -5.33
C GLY A 25 -7.37 4.85 -5.50
N LYS A 26 -6.59 5.94 -5.53
CA LYS A 26 -7.09 7.27 -5.88
C LYS A 26 -5.97 8.15 -6.45
N SER A 27 -6.36 9.10 -7.30
CA SER A 27 -5.47 10.19 -7.72
C SER A 27 -5.18 11.11 -6.54
N GLN A 28 -3.95 11.61 -6.45
CA GLN A 28 -3.57 12.55 -5.41
C GLN A 28 -4.03 13.97 -5.78
N SER A 29 -4.66 14.68 -4.84
CA SER A 29 -5.26 15.99 -5.14
C SER A 29 -4.22 17.12 -5.25
N LEU A 30 -3.07 16.99 -4.57
CA LEU A 30 -1.88 17.84 -4.74
C LEU A 30 -0.62 17.05 -4.36
N PRO A 31 0.49 17.17 -5.13
CA PRO A 31 1.79 16.74 -4.61
C PRO A 31 2.12 17.55 -3.35
N PRO A 32 2.82 16.98 -2.36
CA PRO A 32 3.13 17.70 -1.13
C PRO A 32 3.87 19.01 -1.46
N SER A 33 3.26 20.15 -1.12
CA SER A 33 3.91 21.46 -1.27
C SER A 33 5.19 21.49 -0.43
N ASN A 34 6.31 21.77 -1.09
CA ASN A 34 7.63 21.98 -0.47
C ASN A 34 7.70 23.21 0.46
N ALA A 35 6.58 23.87 0.76
CA ALA A 35 6.56 25.25 1.25
C ALA A 35 6.55 25.42 2.77
N ASP A 36 6.04 24.49 3.58
CA ASP A 36 5.82 24.80 5.01
C ASP A 36 6.48 23.81 5.96
N ILE A 37 7.49 24.28 6.70
CA ILE A 37 8.04 23.75 7.97
C ILE A 37 9.05 22.59 7.89
N GLY A 38 10.32 22.92 8.16
CA GLY A 38 11.28 22.12 8.93
C GLY A 38 11.74 20.77 8.35
N GLY A 39 12.93 20.76 7.73
CA GLY A 39 13.73 19.55 7.49
C GLY A 39 13.30 18.70 6.29
N GLN A 40 13.88 18.97 5.12
CA GLN A 40 13.69 18.23 3.86
C GLN A 40 13.83 16.69 3.94
N GLN A 41 14.43 16.14 5.00
CA GLN A 41 14.64 14.71 5.17
C GLN A 41 13.47 13.98 5.86
N ALA A 42 12.67 14.66 6.69
CA ALA A 42 11.59 14.01 7.45
C ALA A 42 10.31 13.78 6.62
N ARG A 43 10.07 14.63 5.61
CA ARG A 43 8.85 14.62 4.79
C ARG A 43 8.93 13.64 3.60
N LEU A 44 10.13 13.25 3.19
CA LEU A 44 10.34 12.16 2.25
C LEU A 44 9.97 10.79 2.85
N ALA A 45 9.98 10.67 4.18
CA ALA A 45 9.75 9.41 4.89
C ALA A 45 8.26 9.08 5.11
N MET A 46 7.36 10.07 5.07
CA MET A 46 5.94 9.87 5.36
C MET A 46 5.06 9.99 4.10
N PRO A 47 3.98 9.20 4.00
CA PRO A 47 2.99 9.39 2.96
C PRO A 47 2.23 10.72 3.13
N SER A 48 1.55 11.15 2.06
CA SER A 48 0.61 12.28 2.14
C SER A 48 -0.62 11.97 2.99
N ASP A 49 -1.36 13.01 3.41
CA ASP A 49 -2.65 12.85 4.09
C ASP A 49 -3.64 12.03 3.27
N ASP A 50 -3.62 12.22 1.94
CA ASP A 50 -4.39 11.41 1.00
C ASP A 50 -4.04 9.93 1.09
N GLY A 51 -2.74 9.61 1.17
CA GLY A 51 -2.25 8.24 1.31
C GLY A 51 -2.59 7.62 2.67
N MET A 52 -2.48 8.40 3.75
CA MET A 52 -2.85 7.96 5.10
C MET A 52 -4.35 7.67 5.21
N ALA A 53 -5.21 8.53 4.65
CA ALA A 53 -6.65 8.31 4.58
C ALA A 53 -6.99 7.05 3.78
N LEU A 54 -6.32 6.83 2.63
CA LEU A 54 -6.52 5.65 1.79
C LEU A 54 -6.15 4.34 2.52
N ALA A 55 -5.06 4.35 3.29
CA ALA A 55 -4.65 3.20 4.09
C ALA A 55 -5.69 2.87 5.19
N LEU A 56 -6.25 3.89 5.85
CA LEU A 56 -7.33 3.70 6.83
C LEU A 56 -8.60 3.15 6.17
N GLU A 57 -9.01 3.68 5.02
CA GLU A 57 -10.16 3.18 4.28
C GLU A 57 -9.99 1.69 3.92
N LEU A 58 -8.80 1.29 3.47
CA LEU A 58 -8.51 -0.11 3.18
C LEU A 58 -8.59 -0.97 4.44
N LEU A 59 -8.06 -0.50 5.58
CA LEU A 59 -8.18 -1.20 6.86
C LEU A 59 -9.64 -1.42 7.28
N LEU A 60 -10.49 -0.40 7.13
CA LEU A 60 -11.93 -0.52 7.41
C LEU A 60 -12.61 -1.54 6.50
N ARG A 61 -12.26 -1.58 5.20
CA ARG A 61 -12.75 -2.61 4.27
C ARG A 61 -12.27 -4.01 4.66
N ILE A 62 -11.04 -4.16 5.13
CA ILE A 62 -10.51 -5.45 5.58
C ILE A 62 -11.19 -5.90 6.87
N TRP A 63 -11.50 -4.97 7.77
CA TRP A 63 -12.28 -5.27 8.97
C TRP A 63 -13.68 -5.76 8.61
N GLN A 64 -14.38 -5.11 7.67
CA GLN A 64 -15.67 -5.60 7.17
C GLN A 64 -15.57 -7.01 6.56
N ARG A 65 -14.49 -7.32 5.86
CA ARG A 65 -14.27 -8.69 5.31
C ARG A 65 -14.15 -9.77 6.38
N THR A 66 -13.95 -9.42 7.65
CA THR A 66 -13.97 -10.42 8.73
C THR A 66 -15.37 -11.03 8.94
N ASP A 67 -16.42 -10.40 8.41
CA ASP A 67 -17.78 -10.97 8.36
C ASP A 67 -17.83 -12.25 7.50
N ASP A 68 -16.94 -12.39 6.50
CA ASP A 68 -16.83 -13.56 5.62
C ASP A 68 -15.99 -14.71 6.21
N GLY A 69 -15.48 -14.53 7.43
CA GLY A 69 -14.71 -15.52 8.18
C GLY A 69 -13.28 -15.09 8.54
N PRO A 70 -12.51 -16.00 9.19
CA PRO A 70 -11.19 -15.68 9.74
C PRO A 70 -10.21 -15.16 8.69
N LEU A 71 -9.50 -14.09 9.05
CA LEU A 71 -8.57 -13.40 8.18
C LEU A 71 -7.20 -13.31 8.85
N ASN A 72 -6.15 -13.61 8.08
CA ASN A 72 -4.77 -13.56 8.52
C ASN A 72 -3.93 -12.64 7.63
N ARG A 73 -2.93 -12.01 8.23
CA ARG A 73 -1.86 -11.29 7.51
C ARG A 73 -0.93 -12.32 6.87
N ALA A 74 -0.89 -12.39 5.54
CA ALA A 74 -0.13 -13.41 4.83
C ALA A 74 1.40 -13.25 4.98
N VAL A 75 1.87 -12.03 5.26
CA VAL A 75 3.29 -11.69 5.41
C VAL A 75 3.55 -10.95 6.72
N GLY A 76 2.76 -11.25 7.77
CA GLY A 76 2.92 -10.62 9.08
C GLY A 76 2.93 -9.08 9.02
N ALA A 77 3.97 -8.46 9.58
CA ALA A 77 4.13 -7.01 9.63
C ALA A 77 4.25 -6.33 8.24
N ASN A 78 4.67 -7.06 7.21
CA ASN A 78 4.85 -6.52 5.85
C ASN A 78 3.58 -6.61 4.99
N SER A 79 2.45 -6.97 5.59
CA SER A 79 1.23 -7.29 4.84
C SER A 79 0.46 -6.06 4.37
N PHE A 80 0.82 -4.85 4.79
CA PHE A 80 0.12 -3.63 4.43
C PHE A 80 1.09 -2.66 3.79
N LEU A 81 0.88 -2.35 2.52
CA LEU A 81 1.73 -1.45 1.76
C LEU A 81 0.91 -0.29 1.20
N LEU A 82 1.57 0.85 1.07
CA LEU A 82 1.08 2.04 0.37
C LEU A 82 2.14 2.40 -0.66
N VAL A 83 1.73 2.69 -1.89
CA VAL A 83 2.65 3.06 -2.98
C VAL A 83 2.10 4.23 -3.79
N GLU A 84 3.02 5.05 -4.27
CA GLU A 84 2.80 6.05 -5.32
C GLU A 84 3.33 5.46 -6.63
N LEU A 85 2.51 5.44 -7.69
CA LEU A 85 2.90 4.88 -8.97
C LEU A 85 2.30 5.68 -10.16
N PRO A 86 2.96 5.69 -11.33
CA PRO A 86 2.45 6.33 -12.54
C PRO A 86 1.18 5.65 -13.05
N ILE A 87 0.17 6.42 -13.45
CA ILE A 87 -1.16 5.89 -13.83
C ILE A 87 -1.09 4.84 -14.96
N GLU A 88 -0.07 4.92 -15.81
CA GLU A 88 0.20 4.01 -16.93
C GLU A 88 0.50 2.57 -16.46
N ARG A 89 0.94 2.39 -15.21
CA ARG A 89 1.26 1.08 -14.62
C ARG A 89 0.03 0.33 -14.10
N LEU A 90 -1.10 1.02 -13.93
CA LEU A 90 -2.32 0.44 -13.34
C LEU A 90 -3.03 -0.60 -14.23
N PRO A 91 -3.12 -0.45 -15.57
CA PRO A 91 -3.90 -1.37 -16.39
C PRO A 91 -3.25 -2.74 -16.58
N GLU A 92 -1.92 -2.81 -16.60
CA GLU A 92 -1.18 -4.04 -16.95
C GLU A 92 -0.28 -4.53 -15.82
N ASP A 93 0.68 -3.70 -15.38
CA ASP A 93 1.73 -4.12 -14.44
C ASP A 93 1.15 -4.52 -13.07
N LEU A 94 0.28 -3.67 -12.47
CA LEU A 94 -0.28 -3.94 -11.15
C LEU A 94 -1.18 -5.20 -11.13
N PRO A 95 -2.10 -5.43 -12.10
CA PRO A 95 -2.83 -6.68 -12.22
C PRO A 95 -1.94 -7.91 -12.38
N ALA A 96 -0.85 -7.82 -13.17
CA ALA A 96 0.10 -8.91 -13.33
C ALA A 96 0.80 -9.27 -12.02
N ILE A 97 1.29 -8.27 -11.28
CA ILE A 97 1.92 -8.44 -9.95
C ILE A 97 0.92 -9.07 -8.97
N LYS A 98 -0.34 -8.60 -8.96
CA LYS A 98 -1.40 -9.16 -8.11
C LYS A 98 -1.66 -10.63 -8.43
N ALA A 99 -1.78 -10.99 -9.71
CA ALA A 99 -2.02 -12.36 -10.13
C ALA A 99 -0.85 -13.28 -9.71
N ALA A 100 0.38 -12.84 -9.93
CA ALA A 100 1.59 -13.56 -9.53
C ALA A 100 1.63 -13.81 -8.01
N TRP A 101 1.28 -12.81 -7.18
CA TRP A 101 1.17 -12.99 -5.73
C TRP A 101 0.10 -14.00 -5.34
N ILE A 102 -1.11 -13.90 -5.89
CA ILE A 102 -2.22 -14.82 -5.55
C ILE A 102 -1.81 -16.26 -5.87
N GLN A 103 -1.13 -16.47 -6.99
CA GLN A 103 -0.69 -17.80 -7.44
C GLN A 103 0.50 -18.35 -6.65
N SER A 104 1.53 -17.55 -6.39
CA SER A 104 2.79 -18.03 -5.77
C SER A 104 2.80 -17.88 -4.25
N GLY A 105 2.33 -16.74 -3.73
CA GLY A 105 2.57 -16.30 -2.36
C GLY A 105 4.02 -15.91 -2.08
N ASP A 106 4.84 -15.71 -3.11
CA ASP A 106 6.22 -15.26 -2.94
C ASP A 106 6.25 -13.75 -2.70
N PHE A 107 6.44 -13.38 -1.43
CA PHE A 107 6.53 -11.98 -1.03
C PHE A 107 7.78 -11.28 -1.57
N SER A 108 8.90 -11.99 -1.69
CA SER A 108 10.16 -11.41 -2.15
C SER A 108 10.06 -11.00 -3.61
N SER A 109 9.51 -11.86 -4.47
CA SER A 109 9.24 -11.54 -5.87
C SER A 109 8.19 -10.45 -6.01
N PHE A 110 7.08 -10.53 -5.26
CA PHE A 110 6.04 -9.50 -5.25
C PHE A 110 6.60 -8.11 -4.90
N LEU A 111 7.37 -8.00 -3.81
CA LEU A 111 7.93 -6.72 -3.37
C LEU A 111 8.94 -6.17 -4.38
N LEU A 112 9.76 -7.05 -4.98
CA LEU A 112 10.72 -6.67 -6.01
C LEU A 112 10.01 -6.11 -7.25
N ASP A 113 8.95 -6.75 -7.72
CA ASP A 113 8.22 -6.28 -8.89
C ASP A 113 7.44 -4.99 -8.60
N LEU A 114 6.87 -4.87 -7.39
CA LEU A 114 6.21 -3.63 -6.97
C LEU A 114 7.21 -2.46 -6.87
N LYS A 115 8.43 -2.70 -6.39
CA LYS A 115 9.56 -1.73 -6.38
C LYS A 115 9.93 -1.21 -7.76
N LYS A 116 9.73 -1.99 -8.83
CA LYS A 116 10.08 -1.56 -10.19
C LYS A 116 9.11 -0.55 -10.79
N ILE A 117 7.86 -0.56 -10.31
CA ILE A 117 6.78 0.28 -10.88
C ILE A 117 6.34 1.42 -9.97
N ALA A 118 6.71 1.37 -8.69
CA ALA A 118 6.39 2.41 -7.72
C ALA A 118 7.47 3.50 -7.70
N ASP A 119 7.04 4.76 -7.71
CA ASP A 119 7.93 5.90 -7.50
C ASP A 119 8.36 5.98 -6.02
N ARG A 120 7.40 5.71 -5.12
CA ARG A 120 7.61 5.69 -3.66
C ARG A 120 6.75 4.60 -3.03
N GLY A 121 7.25 4.02 -1.93
CA GLY A 121 6.57 2.93 -1.23
C GLY A 121 6.80 2.99 0.28
N TRP A 122 5.77 2.57 1.01
CA TRP A 122 5.78 2.44 2.46
C TRP A 122 5.19 1.12 2.90
N THR A 123 5.72 0.61 4.01
CA THR A 123 5.10 -0.46 4.78
C THR A 123 4.40 0.17 5.98
N LEU A 124 3.12 -0.16 6.17
CA LEU A 124 2.36 0.24 7.33
C LEU A 124 2.61 -0.76 8.47
N GLU A 125 3.26 -0.29 9.53
CA GLU A 125 3.55 -1.09 10.71
C GLU A 125 2.62 -0.70 11.86
N PHE A 126 1.96 -1.70 12.44
CA PHE A 126 1.12 -1.54 13.63
C PHE A 126 1.24 -2.77 14.53
N ALA A 127 1.31 -2.51 15.84
CA ALA A 127 1.41 -3.51 16.89
C ALA A 127 0.54 -3.13 18.08
N LYS A 128 0.22 -4.10 18.92
CA LYS A 128 -0.57 -3.87 20.13
C LYS A 128 0.14 -2.82 21.00
N TYR A 129 -0.61 -1.80 21.42
CA TYR A 129 -0.13 -0.69 22.26
C TYR A 129 0.95 0.20 21.62
N GLN A 130 1.12 0.16 20.30
CA GLN A 130 2.02 1.05 19.58
C GLN A 130 1.22 1.93 18.61
N PRO A 131 1.65 3.18 18.38
CA PRO A 131 1.08 4.00 17.32
C PRO A 131 1.32 3.34 15.95
N VAL A 132 0.43 3.62 15.01
CA VAL A 132 0.63 3.25 13.60
C VAL A 132 1.80 4.05 13.06
N SER A 133 2.68 3.38 12.29
CA SER A 133 3.84 4.01 11.68
C SER A 133 4.00 3.58 10.22
N PHE A 134 4.69 4.41 9.44
CA PHE A 134 5.00 4.14 8.05
C PHE A 134 6.51 4.07 7.88
N LYS A 135 6.98 3.01 7.24
CA LYS A 135 8.38 2.78 6.93
C LYS A 135 8.61 2.80 5.43
N ALA A 136 9.33 3.79 4.93
CA ALA A 136 9.71 3.88 3.52
C ALA A 136 10.69 2.75 3.12
N TRP A 137 10.68 2.33 1.85
CA TRP A 137 11.52 1.24 1.33
C TRP A 137 12.05 1.43 -0.08
#